data_AF-A0A7C3I8J2-F1
#
_entry.id   AF-A0A7C3I8J2-F1
#
_cell.length_a   1.000
_cell.length_b   1.000
_cell.length_c   1.000
_cell.angle_alpha   90.00
_cell.angle_beta   90.00
_cell.angle_gamma   90.00
#
_symmetry.space_group_name_H-M   'P 1'
#
loop_
_entity.id
_entity.type
_entity.pdbx_description
1 polymer ?
#
loop_
_entity_poly.entity_id
_entity_poly.type
_entity_poly.pdbx_seq_one_letter_code
_entity_poly.pdbx_strand_id
1 'polypeptide(L)'
;MGNTSSVFVELSRRSGGQLQAGRLSGSFGFRMLSVLAAADICAVGLSIAAAVAARAVLNPALKFDAYLELAPLVLLFPAVMNGFGLYPAIALHPAAEIALVARGVTTAFLLLMAGSFLLRDVEAYSRAAILAAWPAAILAVLLLRSAARSAFAVKPWWGKQAVVLGSGPLA
;
A
#
# COMPACT_ATOMS: atom_id res chain seq x y z
N MET A 1 -36.54 -45.29 -3.92
CA MET A 1 -35.54 -45.15 -2.84
C MET A 1 -34.22 -44.74 -3.47
N GLY A 2 -33.98 -43.43 -3.57
CA GLY A 2 -32.83 -42.84 -4.27
C GLY A 2 -31.60 -42.77 -3.39
N ASN A 3 -30.47 -43.21 -3.94
CA ASN A 3 -29.21 -43.50 -3.26
C ASN A 3 -28.52 -42.22 -2.72
N THR A 4 -28.56 -42.03 -1.40
CA THR A 4 -27.91 -40.91 -0.69
C THR A 4 -26.38 -40.94 -0.76
N SER A 5 -25.80 -42.09 -1.11
CA SER A 5 -24.35 -42.27 -1.23
C SER A 5 -23.75 -41.55 -2.44
N SER A 6 -24.51 -41.36 -3.52
CA SER A 6 -24.01 -40.71 -4.75
C SER A 6 -23.82 -39.20 -4.59
N VAL A 7 -24.70 -38.55 -3.81
CA VAL A 7 -24.66 -37.10 -3.58
C VAL A 7 -23.45 -36.70 -2.73
N PHE A 8 -23.06 -37.54 -1.77
CA PHE A 8 -21.93 -37.25 -0.89
C PHE A 8 -20.58 -37.37 -1.62
N VAL A 9 -20.47 -38.31 -2.57
CA VAL A 9 -19.27 -38.47 -3.42
C VAL A 9 -19.13 -37.30 -4.40
N GLU A 10 -20.25 -36.79 -4.94
CA GLU A 10 -20.26 -35.64 -5.84
C GLU A 10 -19.83 -34.33 -5.13
N LEU A 11 -20.29 -34.13 -3.88
CA LEU A 11 -19.94 -32.95 -3.07
C LEU A 11 -18.48 -32.98 -2.60
N SER A 12 -17.94 -34.16 -2.27
CA SER A 12 -16.52 -34.33 -1.92
C SER A 12 -15.61 -34.07 -3.13
N ARG A 13 -16.00 -34.49 -4.35
CA ARG A 13 -15.27 -34.16 -5.59
C ARG A 13 -15.25 -32.66 -5.90
N ARG A 14 -16.33 -31.93 -5.63
CA ARG A 14 -16.39 -30.46 -5.83
C ARG A 14 -15.54 -29.68 -4.83
N SER A 15 -15.39 -30.18 -3.60
CA SER A 15 -14.54 -29.56 -2.57
C SER A 15 -13.04 -29.68 -2.89
N GLY A 16 -12.59 -30.77 -3.51
CA GLY A 16 -11.18 -30.97 -3.88
C GLY A 16 -10.70 -30.10 -5.06
N GLY A 17 -11.59 -29.72 -5.99
CA GLY A 17 -11.26 -28.89 -7.16
C GLY A 17 -11.13 -27.40 -6.87
N GLN A 18 -11.73 -26.90 -5.78
CA GLN A 18 -11.74 -25.48 -5.43
C GLN A 18 -10.44 -25.02 -4.73
N LEU A 19 -9.69 -25.94 -4.13
CA LEU A 19 -8.43 -25.61 -3.43
C LEU A 19 -7.23 -25.45 -4.37
N GLN A 20 -7.34 -25.87 -5.63
CA GLN A 20 -6.26 -25.69 -6.64
C GLN A 20 -6.37 -24.39 -7.44
N ALA A 21 -7.53 -23.72 -7.48
CA ALA A 21 -7.71 -22.45 -8.19
C ALA A 21 -7.03 -21.25 -7.52
N GLY A 22 -6.60 -21.38 -6.26
CA GLY A 22 -5.93 -20.32 -5.49
C GLY A 22 -4.41 -20.24 -5.67
N ARG A 23 -3.77 -21.24 -6.31
CA ARG A 23 -2.30 -21.40 -6.27
C ARG A 23 -1.55 -20.99 -7.55
N LEU A 24 -2.24 -20.47 -8.57
CA LEU A 24 -1.61 -20.03 -9.84
C LEU A 24 -1.24 -18.53 -9.91
N SER A 25 -1.15 -17.81 -8.79
CA SER A 25 -0.86 -16.36 -8.80
C SER A 25 0.34 -15.94 -7.95
N GLY A 26 1.33 -16.82 -7.77
CA GLY A 26 2.53 -16.46 -6.98
C GLY A 26 3.40 -15.37 -7.63
N SER A 27 3.57 -15.41 -8.96
CA SER A 27 4.48 -14.48 -9.66
C SER A 27 3.82 -13.16 -10.09
N PHE A 28 2.57 -13.21 -10.56
CA PHE A 28 1.86 -12.03 -11.05
C PHE A 28 1.52 -11.03 -9.95
N GLY A 29 1.01 -11.52 -8.80
CA GLY A 29 0.71 -10.68 -7.65
C GLY A 29 1.96 -10.02 -7.05
N PHE A 30 3.08 -10.75 -7.03
CA PHE A 30 4.34 -10.24 -6.49
C PHE A 30 4.89 -9.05 -7.26
N ARG A 31 4.87 -9.08 -8.60
CA ARG A 31 5.34 -7.94 -9.43
C ARG A 31 4.51 -6.68 -9.21
N MET A 32 3.19 -6.83 -9.16
CA MET A 32 2.28 -5.71 -8.89
C MET A 32 2.51 -5.15 -7.49
N LEU A 33 2.65 -6.02 -6.48
CA LEU A 33 3.00 -5.64 -5.11
C LEU A 33 4.30 -4.84 -5.08
N SER A 34 5.37 -5.30 -5.74
CA SER A 34 6.66 -4.61 -5.76
C SER A 34 6.57 -3.22 -6.36
N VAL A 35 5.81 -3.04 -7.45
CA VAL A 35 5.63 -1.73 -8.08
C VAL A 35 4.85 -0.77 -7.19
N LEU A 36 3.75 -1.24 -6.58
CA LEU A 36 2.97 -0.39 -5.67
C LEU A 36 3.74 -0.06 -4.39
N ALA A 37 4.48 -1.02 -3.82
CA ALA A 37 5.34 -0.77 -2.67
C ALA A 37 6.45 0.22 -3.01
N ALA A 38 7.09 0.10 -4.18
CA ALA A 38 8.09 1.07 -4.63
C ALA A 38 7.48 2.46 -4.83
N ALA A 39 6.28 2.54 -5.42
CA ALA A 39 5.57 3.82 -5.57
C ALA A 39 5.25 4.45 -4.20
N ASP A 40 4.80 3.66 -3.22
CA ASP A 40 4.49 4.15 -1.88
C ASP A 40 5.76 4.63 -1.15
N ILE A 41 6.88 3.89 -1.26
CA ILE A 41 8.19 4.31 -0.71
C ILE A 41 8.64 5.62 -1.35
N CYS A 42 8.56 5.74 -2.67
CA CYS A 42 8.91 6.97 -3.39
C CYS A 42 8.02 8.13 -2.96
N ALA A 43 6.71 7.93 -2.85
CA ALA A 43 5.77 8.96 -2.42
C ALA A 43 6.10 9.49 -1.01
N VAL A 44 6.34 8.58 -0.06
CA VAL A 44 6.70 8.94 1.33
C VAL A 44 8.07 9.60 1.38
N GLY A 45 9.07 9.06 0.69
CA GLY A 45 10.42 9.62 0.63
C GLY A 45 10.42 11.04 0.06
N LEU A 46 9.71 11.28 -1.05
CA LEU A 46 9.56 12.61 -1.64
C LEU A 46 8.84 13.58 -0.70
N SER A 47 7.82 13.11 0.02
CA SER A 47 7.07 13.95 0.98
C SER A 47 7.94 14.38 2.15
N ILE A 48 8.74 13.46 2.69
CA ILE A 48 9.71 13.75 3.76
C ILE A 48 10.78 14.71 3.23
N ALA A 49 11.37 14.42 2.06
CA ALA A 49 12.39 15.27 1.46
C ALA A 49 11.88 16.69 1.20
N ALA A 50 10.66 16.84 0.68
CA ALA A 50 10.02 18.14 0.46
C ALA A 50 9.80 18.91 1.77
N ALA A 51 9.32 18.25 2.82
CA ALA A 51 9.12 18.88 4.12
C ALA A 51 10.44 19.28 4.80
N VAL A 52 11.49 18.46 4.66
CA VAL A 52 12.84 18.78 5.16
C VAL A 52 13.44 19.93 4.37
N ALA A 53 13.31 19.95 3.05
CA ALA A 53 13.79 21.05 2.20
C ALA A 53 13.07 22.37 2.56
N ALA A 54 11.75 22.35 2.74
CA ALA A 54 10.98 23.51 3.18
C ALA A 54 11.45 24.01 4.55
N ARG A 55 11.79 23.09 5.47
CA ARG A 55 12.35 23.45 6.78
C ARG A 55 13.78 23.98 6.67
N ALA A 56 14.61 23.47 5.77
CA ALA A 56 15.99 23.92 5.57
C ALA A 56 16.05 25.38 5.07
N VAL A 57 15.06 25.84 4.30
CA VAL A 57 14.92 27.26 3.93
C VAL A 57 14.73 28.14 5.17
N LEU A 58 13.99 27.65 6.17
CA LEU A 58 13.74 28.38 7.43
C LEU A 58 14.89 28.25 8.44
N ASN A 59 15.64 27.16 8.39
CA ASN A 59 16.78 26.91 9.27
C ASN A 59 17.92 26.18 8.52
N PRO A 60 18.88 26.91 7.95
CA PRO A 60 19.97 26.34 7.15
C PRO A 60 20.93 25.44 7.93
N ALA A 61 20.89 25.44 9.27
CA ALA A 61 21.76 24.60 10.12
C ALA A 61 21.34 23.12 10.17
N LEU A 62 20.33 22.71 9.39
CA LEU A 62 19.82 21.34 9.33
C LEU A 62 20.83 20.39 8.68
N LYS A 63 21.18 19.31 9.39
CA LYS A 63 22.03 18.24 8.87
C LYS A 63 21.17 17.19 8.17
N PHE A 64 21.36 17.04 6.85
CA PHE A 64 20.64 16.05 6.04
C PHE A 64 21.05 14.61 6.36
N ASP A 65 22.32 14.38 6.72
CA ASP A 65 22.85 13.03 6.99
C ASP A 65 22.09 12.29 8.07
N ALA A 66 21.62 13.03 9.08
CA ALA A 66 20.87 12.46 10.16
C ALA A 66 19.57 11.79 9.62
N TYR A 67 18.91 12.37 8.60
CA TYR A 67 17.63 11.87 8.07
C TYR A 67 17.80 10.56 7.30
N LEU A 68 19.00 10.27 6.80
CA LEU A 68 19.30 8.98 6.15
C LEU A 68 19.21 7.82 7.14
N GLU A 69 19.42 8.08 8.42
CA GLU A 69 19.27 7.06 9.47
C GLU A 69 17.82 6.67 9.73
N LEU A 70 16.85 7.48 9.29
CA LEU A 70 15.43 7.16 9.32
C LEU A 70 14.99 6.35 8.09
N ALA A 71 15.86 6.18 7.09
CA ALA A 71 15.54 5.41 5.88
C ALA A 71 15.08 3.96 6.17
N PRO A 72 15.66 3.22 7.13
CA PRO A 72 15.16 1.89 7.49
C PRO A 72 13.73 1.92 8.02
N LEU A 73 13.31 2.98 8.73
CA LEU A 73 11.94 3.11 9.22
C LEU A 73 10.96 3.41 8.08
N VAL A 74 11.41 3.94 6.94
CA VAL A 74 10.56 4.09 5.75
C VAL A 74 10.14 2.73 5.19
N LEU A 75 10.96 1.69 5.35
CA LEU A 75 10.60 0.31 4.94
C LEU A 75 9.42 -0.26 5.76
N LEU A 76 9.10 0.33 6.91
CA LEU A 76 7.92 -0.03 7.69
C LEU A 76 6.61 0.34 6.96
N PHE A 77 6.62 1.38 6.12
CA PHE A 77 5.43 1.84 5.41
C PHE A 77 4.78 0.76 4.57
N PRO A 78 5.46 0.08 3.62
CA PRO A 78 4.84 -0.99 2.85
C PRO A 78 4.37 -2.16 3.73
N ALA A 79 5.04 -2.46 4.85
CA ALA A 79 4.56 -3.49 5.78
C ALA A 79 3.22 -3.11 6.43
N VAL A 80 3.09 -1.86 6.87
CA VAL A 80 1.84 -1.32 7.43
C VAL A 80 0.74 -1.28 6.37
N MET A 81 1.02 -0.75 5.18
CA MET A 81 0.05 -0.71 4.07
C MET A 81 -0.44 -2.10 3.68
N ASN A 82 0.46 -3.09 3.71
CA ASN A 82 0.09 -4.48 3.47
C ASN A 82 -0.82 -5.03 4.55
N GLY A 83 -0.56 -4.72 5.83
CA GLY A 83 -1.43 -5.09 6.95
C GLY A 83 -2.84 -4.49 6.86
N PHE A 84 -2.97 -3.28 6.31
CA PHE A 84 -4.27 -2.66 6.01
C PHE A 84 -4.95 -3.20 4.75
N GLY A 85 -4.31 -4.12 4.02
CA GLY A 85 -4.87 -4.68 2.80
C GLY A 85 -4.92 -3.68 1.65
N LEU A 86 -3.92 -2.81 1.50
CA LEU A 86 -3.79 -1.94 0.32
C LEU A 86 -3.18 -2.64 -0.90
N TYR A 87 -2.61 -3.84 -0.75
CA TYR A 87 -2.02 -4.60 -1.87
C TYR A 87 -2.78 -5.84 -2.38
N PRO A 88 -4.10 -6.04 -2.19
CA PRO A 88 -4.82 -7.08 -2.91
C PRO A 88 -5.00 -6.69 -4.38
N ALA A 89 -4.92 -7.67 -5.28
CA ALA A 89 -5.07 -7.52 -6.74
C ALA A 89 -6.50 -7.22 -7.22
N ILE A 90 -7.36 -6.72 -6.32
CA ILE A 90 -8.80 -6.53 -6.54
C ILE A 90 -9.09 -5.03 -6.52
N ALA A 91 -9.94 -4.57 -7.45
CA ALA A 91 -10.38 -3.18 -7.49
C ALA A 91 -11.16 -2.82 -6.21
N LEU A 92 -10.55 -2.03 -5.33
CA LEU A 92 -11.24 -1.43 -4.19
C LEU A 92 -12.11 -0.28 -4.69
N HIS A 93 -13.24 -0.05 -4.00
CA HIS A 93 -14.03 1.15 -4.23
C HIS A 93 -13.19 2.40 -3.92
N PRO A 94 -13.22 3.48 -4.74
CA PRO A 94 -12.33 4.64 -4.58
C PRO A 94 -12.37 5.26 -3.18
N ALA A 95 -13.57 5.39 -2.58
CA ALA A 95 -13.71 5.91 -1.23
C ALA A 95 -13.08 5.01 -0.16
N ALA A 96 -13.14 3.68 -0.34
CA ALA A 96 -12.51 2.73 0.56
C ALA A 96 -10.99 2.79 0.47
N GLU A 97 -10.45 2.95 -0.74
CA GLU A 97 -9.01 3.14 -0.95
C GLU A 97 -8.49 4.39 -0.25
N ILE A 98 -9.15 5.55 -0.40
CA ILE A 98 -8.75 6.79 0.27
C ILE A 98 -8.73 6.62 1.78
N ALA A 99 -9.76 5.98 2.36
CA ALA A 99 -9.82 5.73 3.80
C ALA A 99 -8.72 4.78 4.28
N LEU A 100 -8.40 3.73 3.51
CA LEU A 100 -7.32 2.79 3.82
C LEU A 100 -5.95 3.45 3.73
N VAL A 101 -5.70 4.24 2.68
CA VAL A 101 -4.46 5.03 2.53
C VAL A 101 -4.30 5.99 3.70
N ALA A 102 -5.35 6.75 4.04
CA ALA A 102 -5.28 7.67 5.17
C ALA A 102 -4.93 6.94 6.48
N ARG A 103 -5.64 5.85 6.80
CA ARG A 103 -5.38 5.05 8.02
C ARG A 103 -3.98 4.44 8.02
N GLY A 104 -3.54 3.88 6.90
CA GLY A 104 -2.22 3.27 6.77
C GLY A 104 -1.10 4.29 6.89
N VAL A 105 -1.21 5.42 6.19
CA VAL A 105 -0.20 6.50 6.20
C VAL A 105 -0.13 7.14 7.58
N THR A 106 -1.27 7.45 8.20
CA THR A 106 -1.30 7.96 9.57
C THR A 106 -0.64 6.97 10.53
N THR A 107 -1.00 5.69 10.47
CA THR A 107 -0.40 4.67 11.34
C THR A 107 1.12 4.57 11.16
N ALA A 108 1.58 4.55 9.90
CA ALA A 108 3.01 4.49 9.60
C ALA A 108 3.76 5.76 10.05
N PHE A 109 3.18 6.95 9.88
CA PHE A 109 3.76 8.19 10.39
C PHE A 109 3.78 8.26 11.91
N LEU A 110 2.77 7.73 12.60
CA LEU A 110 2.76 7.61 14.06
C LEU A 110 3.88 6.68 14.54
N LEU A 111 4.09 5.55 13.88
CA LEU A 111 5.17 4.62 14.19
C LEU A 111 6.55 5.24 13.88
N LEU A 112 6.68 5.96 12.77
CA LEU A 112 7.90 6.71 12.42
C LEU A 112 8.20 7.77 13.48
N MET A 113 7.20 8.54 13.90
CA MET A 113 7.35 9.54 14.96
C MET A 113 7.73 8.87 16.28
N ALA A 114 7.00 7.84 16.72
CA ALA A 114 7.33 7.10 17.94
C ALA A 114 8.75 6.51 17.91
N GLY A 115 9.14 5.91 16.78
CA GLY A 115 10.51 5.42 16.57
C GLY A 115 11.55 6.53 16.64
N SER A 116 11.27 7.69 16.04
CA SER A 116 12.17 8.86 16.11
C SER A 116 12.34 9.40 17.54
N PHE A 117 11.34 9.23 18.40
CA PHE A 117 11.42 9.59 19.82
C PHE A 117 12.20 8.55 20.64
N LEU A 118 12.01 7.26 20.38
CA LEU A 118 12.67 6.17 21.12
C LEU A 118 14.14 6.01 20.75
N LEU A 119 14.50 6.28 19.49
CA LEU A 119 15.84 6.00 18.97
C LEU A 119 16.82 7.16 19.16
N ARG A 120 16.36 8.42 19.32
CA ARG A 120 17.26 9.60 19.26
C ARG A 120 16.86 10.81 20.11
N ASP A 121 17.91 11.54 20.48
CA ASP A 121 17.83 12.82 21.21
C ASP A 121 17.12 13.92 20.41
N VAL A 122 16.47 14.81 21.17
CA VAL A 122 15.54 15.85 20.71
C VAL A 122 16.14 16.81 19.68
N GLU A 123 17.47 16.96 19.65
CA GLU A 123 18.16 17.96 18.84
C GLU A 123 18.57 17.50 17.43
N ALA A 124 18.53 16.19 17.15
CA ALA A 124 19.06 15.67 15.89
C ALA A 124 18.17 15.93 14.66
N TYR A 125 16.85 16.15 14.86
CA TYR A 125 15.88 16.29 13.77
C TYR A 125 14.77 17.29 14.06
N SER A 126 14.31 17.98 13.02
CA SER A 126 13.04 18.68 13.07
C SER A 126 11.88 17.67 13.00
N ARG A 127 11.42 17.17 14.16
CA ARG A 127 10.20 16.34 14.27
C ARG A 127 8.98 17.04 13.67
N ALA A 128 8.94 18.37 13.76
CA ALA A 128 7.93 19.20 13.11
C ALA A 128 7.97 19.07 11.58
N ALA A 129 9.15 18.92 10.96
CA ALA A 129 9.26 18.69 9.51
C ALA A 129 8.75 17.30 9.12
N ILE A 130 9.06 16.27 9.92
CA ILE A 130 8.54 14.91 9.70
C ILE A 130 7.01 14.91 9.83
N LEU A 131 6.46 15.56 10.86
CA LEU A 131 5.02 15.68 11.02
C LEU A 131 4.36 16.49 9.89
N ALA A 132 5.01 17.55 9.40
CA ALA A 132 4.51 18.33 8.27
C ALA A 132 4.48 17.54 6.95
N ALA A 133 5.32 16.50 6.81
CA ALA A 133 5.30 15.61 5.65
C ALA A 133 4.06 14.71 5.59
N TRP A 134 3.39 14.46 6.72
CA TRP A 134 2.26 13.52 6.82
C TRP A 134 1.10 13.81 5.84
N PRO A 135 0.49 15.02 5.81
CA PRO A 135 -0.59 15.31 4.86
C PRO A 135 -0.12 15.24 3.40
N ALA A 136 1.11 15.67 3.12
CA ALA A 136 1.70 15.58 1.79
C ALA A 136 1.86 14.12 1.35
N ALA A 137 2.24 13.23 2.26
CA ALA A 137 2.39 11.80 1.99
C ALA A 137 1.07 11.13 1.61
N ILE A 138 -0.05 11.48 2.25
CA ILE A 138 -1.37 10.95 1.88
C ILE A 138 -1.67 11.27 0.40
N LEU A 139 -1.49 12.54 0.01
CA LEU A 139 -1.75 12.99 -1.36
C LEU A 139 -0.76 12.35 -2.34
N ALA A 140 0.53 12.32 -2.02
CA ALA A 140 1.57 11.75 -2.86
C ALA A 140 1.32 10.25 -3.11
N VAL A 141 0.93 9.50 -2.09
CA VAL A 141 0.61 8.06 -2.21
C VAL A 141 -0.59 7.85 -3.15
N LEU A 142 -1.67 8.63 -2.99
CA LEU A 142 -2.84 8.53 -3.88
C LEU A 142 -2.48 8.84 -5.35
N LEU A 143 -1.68 9.89 -5.57
CA LEU A 143 -1.25 10.30 -6.91
C LEU A 143 -0.33 9.28 -7.57
N LEU A 144 0.70 8.81 -6.86
CA LEU A 144 1.65 7.83 -7.40
C LEU A 144 0.98 6.47 -7.63
N ARG A 145 0.04 6.05 -6.78
CA ARG A 145 -0.73 4.82 -7.01
C ARG A 145 -1.65 4.95 -8.23
N SER A 146 -2.31 6.08 -8.40
CA SER A 146 -3.11 6.36 -9.60
C SER A 146 -2.23 6.36 -10.87
N ALA A 147 -1.10 7.05 -10.83
CA ALA A 147 -0.13 7.08 -11.92
C ALA A 147 0.44 5.70 -12.25
N ALA A 148 0.82 4.92 -11.24
CA ALA A 148 1.29 3.55 -11.42
C ALA A 148 0.21 2.67 -12.07
N ARG A 149 -1.05 2.79 -11.62
CA ARG A 149 -2.16 2.04 -12.23
C ARG A 149 -2.35 2.39 -13.71
N SER A 150 -2.31 3.66 -14.06
CA SER A 150 -2.43 4.11 -15.45
C SER A 150 -1.23 3.69 -16.31
N ALA A 151 0.00 3.82 -15.79
CA ALA A 151 1.23 3.50 -16.51
C ALA A 151 1.37 2.00 -16.81
N PHE A 152 0.91 1.14 -15.89
CA PHE A 152 1.02 -0.30 -16.02
C PHE A 152 -0.30 -0.99 -16.45
N ALA A 153 -1.40 -0.25 -16.64
CA ALA A 153 -2.71 -0.79 -17.03
C ALA A 153 -2.68 -1.69 -18.28
N VAL A 154 -1.78 -1.42 -19.21
CA VAL A 154 -1.65 -2.16 -20.49
C VAL A 154 -0.83 -3.45 -20.34
N LYS A 155 -0.19 -3.67 -19.18
CA LYS A 155 0.69 -4.84 -18.99
C LYS A 155 -0.13 -6.08 -18.60
N PRO A 156 0.15 -7.25 -19.20
CA PRO A 156 -0.62 -8.48 -18.97
C PRO A 156 -0.49 -9.07 -17.54
N TRP A 157 0.45 -8.54 -16.75
CA TRP A 157 0.67 -8.91 -15.36
C TRP A 157 0.04 -7.91 -14.36
N TRP A 158 -0.55 -6.81 -14.85
CA TRP A 158 -1.14 -5.75 -14.02
C TRP A 158 -2.63 -6.00 -13.77
N GLY A 159 -2.93 -6.55 -12.59
CA GLY A 159 -4.30 -6.79 -12.13
C GLY A 159 -4.99 -8.00 -12.80
N LYS A 160 -6.00 -8.56 -12.12
CA LYS A 160 -6.94 -9.51 -12.74
C LYS A 160 -8.08 -8.71 -13.37
N GLN A 161 -8.56 -9.11 -14.55
CA GLN A 161 -9.73 -8.51 -15.19
C GLN A 161 -10.90 -8.42 -14.20
N ALA A 162 -11.27 -7.21 -13.81
CA ALA A 162 -12.48 -6.98 -13.04
C ALA A 162 -13.67 -7.09 -14.01
N VAL A 163 -14.45 -8.15 -13.88
CA VAL A 163 -15.74 -8.24 -14.57
C VAL A 163 -16.67 -7.23 -13.92
N VAL A 164 -17.00 -6.16 -14.62
CA VAL A 164 -18.05 -5.22 -14.21
C VAL A 164 -19.38 -5.92 -14.47
N LEU A 165 -19.95 -6.56 -13.45
CA LEU A 165 -21.32 -7.06 -13.51
C LEU A 165 -22.26 -5.86 -13.40
N GLY A 166 -22.66 -5.33 -14.55
CA GLY A 166 -23.76 -4.37 -14.62
C GLY A 166 -25.06 -5.07 -14.24
N SER A 167 -25.66 -4.72 -13.10
CA SER A 167 -26.98 -5.19 -12.69
C SER A 167 -28.11 -4.36 -13.31
N GLY A 168 -27.97 -3.97 -14.59
CA GLY A 168 -28.98 -3.22 -15.31
C GLY A 168 -30.06 -4.15 -15.88
N PRO A 169 -31.36 -3.77 -15.85
CA PRO A 169 -32.36 -4.48 -16.63
C PRO A 169 -32.01 -4.38 -18.13
N LEU A 170 -31.99 -5.51 -18.82
CA LEU A 170 -31.99 -5.52 -20.28
C LEU A 170 -33.38 -5.05 -20.72
N ALA A 171 -33.45 -3.83 -21.25
CA ALA A 171 -34.64 -3.28 -21.88
C ALA A 171 -34.81 -3.83 -23.31
#